data_AF-A0A534JJF1-F1
#
_entry.id   AF-A0A534JJF1-F1
#
_cell.length_a   1.000
_cell.length_b   1.000
_cell.length_c   1.000
_cell.angle_alpha   90.00
_cell.angle_beta   90.00
_cell.angle_gamma   90.00
#
_symmetry.space_group_name_H-M   'P 1'
#
loop_
_entity.id
_entity.type
_entity.pdbx_description
1 polymer ?
#
loop_
_entity_poly.entity_id
_entity_poly.type
_entity_poly.pdbx_seq_one_letter_code
_entity_poly.pdbx_strand_id
1 'polypeptide(L)'
;MEPDWLTELVRPATDPRVGIVASKLVFMDRPTVINSAGICIARDGSGLDRGWNARDGGPFDEPANVFGASAGAALYRREVFAKVGLFDADFVAYYEDLDLAWRARLAGWGARYAPASVVHHKYSASSGPRSPWKTYQGERNRIWNLVQNYPWRHVAAGIPWNAARLGVALARRLARRPHPGDVSAGDAPPSVAPFLRGRIDGYAGLRRAIAKRRSRDAYRVVDASTVAGWFRTYGVGISGMPAGEE
;
A
#
# COMPACT_ATOMS: atom_id res chain seq x y z
N MET A 1 6.81 17.30 -12.10
CA MET A 1 6.32 16.22 -12.99
C MET A 1 6.95 16.47 -14.35
N GLU A 2 7.25 15.42 -15.12
CA GLU A 2 7.77 15.60 -16.49
C GLU A 2 6.69 16.14 -17.44
N PRO A 3 7.03 16.88 -18.51
CA PRO A 3 6.03 17.54 -19.38
C PRO A 3 4.95 16.60 -19.94
N ASP A 4 5.32 15.41 -20.41
CA ASP A 4 4.42 14.46 -21.06
C ASP A 4 3.78 13.44 -20.09
N TRP A 5 3.94 13.64 -18.78
CA TRP A 5 3.57 12.64 -17.76
C TRP A 5 2.10 12.18 -17.87
N LEU A 6 1.18 13.10 -18.16
CA LEU A 6 -0.25 12.82 -18.24
C LEU A 6 -0.60 12.06 -19.52
N THR A 7 0.00 12.45 -20.65
CA THR A 7 -0.17 11.75 -21.94
C THR A 7 0.25 10.29 -21.79
N GLU A 8 1.41 10.05 -21.18
CA GLU A 8 1.90 8.69 -20.95
C GLU A 8 1.09 7.93 -19.88
N LEU A 9 0.47 8.63 -18.92
CA LEU A 9 -0.43 8.01 -17.94
C LEU A 9 -1.75 7.54 -18.56
N VAL A 10 -2.27 8.30 -19.55
CA VAL A 10 -3.54 7.98 -20.22
C VAL A 10 -3.37 6.84 -21.22
N ARG A 11 -2.21 6.69 -21.85
CA ARG A 11 -1.95 5.69 -22.91
C ARG A 11 -2.39 4.26 -22.53
N PRO A 12 -2.06 3.70 -21.34
CA PRO A 12 -2.51 2.35 -20.95
C PRO A 12 -4.02 2.24 -20.68
N ALA A 13 -4.71 3.36 -20.42
CA ALA A 13 -6.15 3.38 -20.16
C ALA A 13 -7.01 3.28 -21.44
N THR A 14 -6.37 3.23 -22.62
CA THR A 14 -7.04 2.91 -23.89
C THR A 14 -7.55 1.46 -23.92
N ASP A 15 -6.92 0.54 -23.16
CA ASP A 15 -7.47 -0.80 -22.93
C ASP A 15 -8.69 -0.70 -22.00
N PRO A 16 -9.90 -1.10 -22.45
CA PRO A 16 -11.13 -0.98 -21.67
C PRO A 16 -11.12 -1.86 -20.40
N ARG A 17 -10.21 -2.82 -20.27
CA ARG A 17 -10.06 -3.66 -19.07
C ARG A 17 -9.22 -3.01 -17.98
N VAL A 18 -8.47 -1.95 -18.31
CA VAL A 18 -7.62 -1.23 -17.37
C VAL A 18 -8.46 -0.20 -16.63
N GLY A 19 -8.60 -0.40 -15.33
CA GLY A 19 -9.32 0.51 -14.44
C GLY A 19 -8.40 1.46 -13.67
N ILE A 20 -7.13 1.10 -13.51
CA ILE A 20 -6.14 1.89 -12.75
C ILE A 20 -4.83 1.97 -13.53
N VAL A 21 -4.20 3.13 -13.58
CA VAL A 21 -2.84 3.29 -14.09
C VAL A 21 -1.96 3.97 -13.04
N ALA A 22 -0.79 3.41 -12.77
CA ALA A 22 0.22 3.95 -11.88
C ALA A 22 1.29 4.71 -12.68
N SER A 23 1.61 5.94 -12.27
CA SER A 23 2.83 6.62 -12.70
C SER A 23 4.07 6.00 -12.06
N LYS A 24 5.25 6.29 -12.62
CA LYS A 24 6.56 6.14 -11.97
C LYS A 24 6.75 7.29 -10.99
N LEU A 25 6.62 7.02 -9.70
CA LEU A 25 7.01 7.96 -8.65
C LEU A 25 8.49 7.79 -8.32
N VAL A 26 9.27 8.85 -8.47
CA VAL A 26 10.66 8.93 -7.99
C VAL A 26 10.75 9.87 -6.81
N PHE A 27 11.72 9.65 -5.91
CA PHE A 27 11.94 10.57 -4.80
C PHE A 27 12.41 11.93 -5.33
N MET A 28 11.76 13.01 -4.91
CA MET A 28 12.09 14.36 -5.39
C MET A 28 13.53 14.79 -5.06
N ASP A 29 14.06 14.36 -3.92
CA ASP A 29 15.44 14.59 -3.47
C ASP A 29 16.45 13.60 -4.08
N ARG A 30 15.98 12.47 -4.61
CA ARG A 30 16.78 11.41 -5.21
C ARG A 30 16.09 10.91 -6.49
N PRO A 31 16.10 11.67 -7.59
CA PRO A 31 15.27 11.41 -8.76
C PRO A 31 15.61 10.12 -9.52
N THR A 32 16.75 9.49 -9.21
CA THR A 32 17.16 8.18 -9.74
C THR A 32 16.75 7.01 -8.85
N VAL A 33 15.93 7.26 -7.82
CA VAL A 33 15.46 6.25 -6.88
C VAL A 33 13.93 6.20 -6.92
N ILE A 34 13.40 5.00 -7.13
CA ILE A 34 11.97 4.73 -7.17
C ILE A 34 11.38 4.91 -5.78
N ASN A 35 10.36 5.76 -5.70
CA ASN A 35 9.46 5.83 -4.57
C ASN A 35 8.31 4.82 -4.72
N SER A 36 7.66 4.77 -5.89
CA SER A 36 6.64 3.77 -6.21
C SER A 36 6.54 3.55 -7.72
N ALA A 37 6.50 2.28 -8.13
CA ALA A 37 6.18 1.86 -9.50
C ALA A 37 4.92 0.99 -9.52
N GLY A 38 3.98 1.25 -8.61
CA GLY A 38 2.75 0.48 -8.37
C GLY A 38 2.72 -0.21 -7.01
N ILE A 39 1.62 -0.89 -6.71
CA ILE A 39 1.39 -1.53 -5.41
C ILE A 39 1.66 -3.05 -5.49
N CYS A 40 2.26 -3.58 -4.42
CA CYS A 40 2.42 -4.99 -4.08
C CYS A 40 1.61 -5.33 -2.81
N ILE A 41 1.26 -6.61 -2.64
CA ILE A 41 0.49 -7.10 -1.48
C ILE A 41 1.27 -8.14 -0.68
N ALA A 42 1.13 -8.13 0.64
CA ALA A 42 1.68 -9.16 1.51
C ALA A 42 0.54 -9.98 2.15
N ARG A 43 0.83 -11.22 2.57
CA ARG A 43 -0.17 -12.15 3.11
C ARG A 43 -0.80 -11.72 4.44
N ASP A 44 -0.18 -10.80 5.15
CA ASP A 44 -0.63 -10.32 6.46
C ASP A 44 -1.46 -9.04 6.41
N GLY A 45 -1.83 -8.63 5.19
CA GLY A 45 -2.60 -7.41 4.97
C GLY A 45 -1.76 -6.19 4.67
N SER A 46 -0.43 -6.26 4.70
CA SER A 46 0.40 -5.12 4.29
C SER A 46 0.34 -4.85 2.79
N GLY A 47 0.37 -3.56 2.42
CA GLY A 47 0.70 -3.09 1.08
C GLY A 47 2.11 -2.51 1.05
N LEU A 48 2.76 -2.61 -0.10
CA LEU A 48 4.13 -2.13 -0.32
C LEU A 48 4.24 -1.51 -1.70
N ASP A 49 5.13 -0.53 -1.84
CA ASP A 49 5.44 0.04 -3.14
C ASP A 49 6.40 -0.88 -3.92
N ARG A 50 6.00 -1.20 -5.16
CA ARG A 50 6.85 -1.89 -6.13
C ARG A 50 8.06 -1.01 -6.42
N GLY A 51 9.25 -1.56 -6.20
CA GLY A 51 10.51 -0.85 -6.44
C GLY A 51 10.90 0.14 -5.35
N TRP A 52 10.27 0.11 -4.18
CA TRP A 52 10.64 0.97 -3.04
C TRP A 52 12.16 1.03 -2.82
N ASN A 53 12.75 2.23 -2.89
CA ASN A 53 14.19 2.49 -2.75
C ASN A 53 15.10 1.79 -3.78
N ALA A 54 14.54 1.19 -4.83
CA ALA A 54 15.33 0.64 -5.93
C ALA A 54 15.85 1.78 -6.82
N ARG A 55 17.01 1.55 -7.45
CA ARG A 55 17.49 2.45 -8.51
C ARG A 55 16.53 2.39 -9.69
N ASP A 56 16.18 3.55 -10.23
CA ASP A 56 15.43 3.64 -11.48
C ASP A 56 16.25 3.10 -12.66
N GLY A 57 15.56 2.58 -13.66
CA GLY A 57 16.12 1.93 -14.83
C GLY A 57 15.85 0.42 -14.87
N GLY A 58 16.08 -0.18 -16.04
CA GLY A 58 15.96 -1.62 -16.24
C GLY A 58 14.50 -2.10 -16.08
N PRO A 59 14.15 -2.93 -15.08
CA PRO A 59 12.78 -3.43 -14.91
C PRO A 59 11.72 -2.34 -14.64
N PHE A 60 12.13 -1.09 -14.42
CA PHE A 60 11.24 0.06 -14.23
C PHE A 60 11.03 0.91 -15.49
N ASP A 61 11.72 0.60 -16.60
CA ASP A 61 11.51 1.26 -17.89
C ASP A 61 10.46 0.55 -18.75
N GLU A 62 10.06 -0.65 -18.33
CA GLU A 62 9.09 -1.48 -19.03
C GLU A 62 7.67 -1.35 -18.45
N PRO A 63 6.62 -1.28 -19.29
CA PRO A 63 5.25 -1.36 -18.84
C PRO A 63 4.97 -2.69 -18.12
N ALA A 64 4.24 -2.63 -17.01
CA ALA A 64 3.94 -3.82 -16.21
C ALA A 64 2.48 -3.86 -15.76
N ASN A 65 1.99 -5.08 -15.48
CA ASN A 65 0.80 -5.24 -14.65
C ASN A 65 1.21 -5.05 -13.19
N VAL A 66 0.47 -4.26 -12.43
CA VAL A 66 0.72 -3.99 -11.00
C VAL A 66 -0.56 -4.17 -10.21
N PHE A 67 -0.54 -4.46 -8.91
CA PHE A 67 -1.79 -4.73 -8.18
C PHE A 67 -2.73 -3.52 -8.19
N GLY A 68 -2.15 -2.35 -7.97
CA GLY A 68 -2.80 -1.03 -7.99
C GLY A 68 -1.76 0.07 -8.15
N ALA A 69 -2.16 1.31 -7.88
CA ALA A 69 -1.33 2.50 -7.99
C ALA A 69 -1.32 3.26 -6.66
N SER A 70 -0.17 3.86 -6.32
CA SER A 70 -0.14 4.88 -5.28
C SER A 70 -1.01 6.07 -5.72
N ALA A 71 -1.91 6.53 -4.85
CA ALA A 71 -2.77 7.67 -5.16
C ALA A 71 -2.01 9.01 -5.33
N GLY A 72 -0.69 9.05 -5.05
CA GLY A 72 0.15 10.23 -5.26
C GLY A 72 0.26 10.66 -6.73
N ALA A 73 0.21 9.71 -7.67
CA ALA A 73 0.01 9.97 -9.11
C ALA A 73 -0.56 8.73 -9.79
N ALA A 74 -1.88 8.74 -9.97
CA ALA A 74 -2.62 7.64 -10.56
C ALA A 74 -3.76 8.14 -11.45
N LEU A 75 -4.12 7.32 -12.43
CA LEU A 75 -5.34 7.47 -13.18
C LEU A 75 -6.33 6.38 -12.76
N TYR A 76 -7.58 6.78 -12.54
CA TYR A 76 -8.68 5.86 -12.29
C TYR A 76 -9.75 6.06 -13.36
N ARG A 77 -10.16 4.96 -13.98
CA ARG A 77 -11.30 4.97 -14.90
C ARG A 77 -12.57 5.28 -14.11
N ARG A 78 -13.41 6.20 -14.61
CA ARG A 78 -14.66 6.63 -13.95
C ARG A 78 -15.58 5.45 -13.60
N GLU A 79 -15.66 4.45 -14.48
CA GLU A 79 -16.46 3.25 -14.29
C GLU A 79 -16.02 2.42 -13.07
N VAL A 80 -14.76 2.52 -12.62
CA VAL A 80 -14.31 1.91 -11.35
C VAL A 80 -15.08 2.53 -10.20
N PHE A 81 -15.10 3.86 -10.08
CA PHE A 81 -15.81 4.55 -9.00
C PHE A 81 -17.32 4.31 -9.06
N ALA A 82 -17.91 4.30 -10.26
CA ALA A 82 -19.33 3.98 -10.43
C ALA A 82 -19.66 2.56 -9.94
N LYS A 83 -18.73 1.62 -10.08
CA LYS A 83 -18.93 0.20 -9.73
C LYS A 83 -18.64 -0.11 -8.26
N VAL A 84 -17.57 0.46 -7.70
CA VAL A 84 -17.06 0.06 -6.38
C VAL A 84 -17.10 1.17 -5.33
N GLY A 85 -17.53 2.37 -5.70
CA GLY A 85 -17.52 3.57 -4.87
C GLY A 85 -16.15 4.28 -4.83
N LEU A 86 -16.13 5.45 -4.20
CA LEU A 86 -14.93 6.28 -4.00
C LEU A 86 -13.94 5.64 -3.01
N PHE A 87 -12.95 6.41 -2.56
CA PHE A 87 -12.10 6.02 -1.44
C PHE A 87 -12.93 5.79 -0.18
N ASP A 88 -12.54 4.79 0.59
CA ASP A 88 -13.21 4.48 1.84
C ASP A 88 -12.77 5.47 2.93
N ALA A 89 -13.70 6.33 3.37
CA ALA A 89 -13.44 7.40 4.34
C ALA A 89 -12.95 6.93 5.72
N ASP A 90 -13.10 5.64 6.07
CA ASP A 90 -12.50 5.13 7.29
C ASP A 90 -10.97 5.00 7.19
N PHE A 91 -10.43 4.84 5.98
CA PHE A 91 -9.01 4.96 5.68
C PHE A 91 -8.66 6.44 5.49
N VAL A 92 -8.62 7.17 6.61
CA VAL A 92 -8.32 8.62 6.62
C VAL A 92 -7.01 8.95 5.87
N ALA A 93 -6.00 8.09 6.02
CA ALA A 93 -4.77 8.10 5.23
C ALA A 93 -4.07 6.75 5.36
N TYR A 94 -3.24 6.43 4.36
CA TYR A 94 -2.58 5.15 4.17
C TYR A 94 -3.57 3.99 3.99
N TYR A 95 -3.34 3.16 2.97
CA TYR A 95 -4.17 2.02 2.56
C TYR A 95 -5.48 2.37 1.84
N GLU A 96 -5.87 3.63 1.71
CA GLU A 96 -7.07 4.03 0.95
C GLU A 96 -6.96 3.66 -0.53
N ASP A 97 -5.76 3.81 -1.09
CA ASP A 97 -5.41 3.47 -2.46
C ASP A 97 -5.28 1.96 -2.68
N LEU A 98 -4.69 1.24 -1.72
CA LEU A 98 -4.65 -0.21 -1.71
C LEU A 98 -6.05 -0.82 -1.59
N ASP A 99 -6.89 -0.26 -0.72
CA ASP A 99 -8.28 -0.71 -0.58
C ASP A 99 -9.07 -0.51 -1.88
N LEU A 100 -8.96 0.66 -2.50
CA LEU A 100 -9.56 0.92 -3.81
C LEU A 100 -9.03 -0.04 -4.87
N ALA A 101 -7.71 -0.33 -4.88
CA ALA A 101 -7.11 -1.28 -5.80
C ALA A 101 -7.69 -2.69 -5.61
N TRP A 102 -7.84 -3.16 -4.37
CA TRP A 102 -8.50 -4.42 -4.08
C TRP A 102 -9.95 -4.44 -4.56
N ARG A 103 -10.72 -3.38 -4.29
CA ARG A 103 -12.12 -3.31 -4.72
C ARG A 103 -12.25 -3.33 -6.24
N ALA A 104 -11.42 -2.56 -6.95
CA ALA A 104 -11.36 -2.57 -8.40
C ALA A 104 -10.99 -3.96 -8.95
N ARG A 105 -9.97 -4.61 -8.37
CA ARG A 105 -9.53 -5.97 -8.73
C ARG A 105 -10.62 -7.00 -8.50
N LEU A 106 -11.36 -6.92 -7.39
CA LEU A 106 -12.50 -7.79 -7.10
C LEU A 106 -13.65 -7.60 -8.10
N ALA A 107 -13.82 -6.38 -8.61
CA ALA A 107 -14.77 -6.04 -9.68
C ALA A 107 -14.27 -6.36 -11.09
N GLY A 108 -13.12 -7.03 -11.23
CA GLY A 108 -12.59 -7.50 -12.51
C GLY A 108 -11.70 -6.50 -13.26
N TRP A 109 -11.40 -5.34 -12.67
CA TRP A 109 -10.54 -4.34 -13.31
C TRP A 109 -9.06 -4.71 -13.21
N GLY A 110 -8.32 -4.48 -14.30
CA GLY A 110 -6.86 -4.55 -14.33
C GLY A 110 -6.21 -3.23 -13.89
N ALA A 111 -4.93 -3.31 -13.54
CA ALA A 111 -4.10 -2.15 -13.25
C ALA A 111 -2.74 -2.23 -13.96
N ARG A 112 -2.31 -1.10 -14.52
CA ARG A 112 -1.09 -0.98 -15.34
C ARG A 112 -0.12 0.02 -14.74
N TYR A 113 1.16 -0.16 -15.02
CA TYR A 113 2.23 0.78 -14.71
C TYR A 113 2.69 1.46 -16.00
N ALA A 114 2.77 2.79 -15.98
CA ALA A 114 3.21 3.63 -17.08
C ALA A 114 4.63 4.17 -16.78
N PRO A 115 5.70 3.52 -17.29
CA PRO A 115 7.08 3.86 -16.94
C PRO A 115 7.51 5.25 -17.41
N ALA A 116 6.94 5.74 -18.52
CA ALA A 116 7.22 7.07 -19.05
C ALA A 116 6.40 8.19 -18.36
N SER A 117 5.40 7.84 -17.54
CA SER A 117 4.68 8.82 -16.72
C SER A 117 5.46 9.07 -15.43
N VAL A 118 6.41 10.01 -15.46
CA VAL A 118 7.33 10.25 -14.33
C VAL A 118 6.89 11.45 -13.49
N VAL A 119 6.78 11.21 -12.18
CA VAL A 119 6.40 12.21 -11.18
C VAL A 119 7.40 12.21 -10.02
N HIS A 120 7.94 13.39 -9.72
CA HIS A 120 8.86 13.63 -8.60
C HIS A 120 8.04 13.85 -7.32
N HIS A 121 8.15 12.95 -6.36
CA HIS A 121 7.34 12.94 -5.16
C HIS A 121 8.14 13.38 -3.92
N LYS A 122 7.67 14.44 -3.25
CA LYS A 122 8.20 14.87 -1.95
C LYS A 122 7.65 13.97 -0.85
N TYR A 123 8.28 12.81 -0.68
CA TYR A 123 7.81 11.77 0.21
C TYR A 123 7.64 12.24 1.66
N SER A 124 6.52 11.86 2.28
CA SER A 124 6.17 12.19 3.67
C SER A 124 6.15 13.69 4.01
N ALA A 125 5.97 14.58 3.03
CA ALA A 125 5.92 16.03 3.26
C ALA A 125 4.85 16.47 4.28
N SER A 126 3.68 15.80 4.30
CA SER A 126 2.55 16.17 5.15
C SER A 126 2.64 15.64 6.59
N SER A 127 3.33 14.52 6.80
CA SER A 127 3.30 13.81 8.10
C SER A 127 4.67 13.63 8.74
N GLY A 128 5.75 13.76 7.97
CA GLY A 128 7.12 13.45 8.37
C GLY A 128 7.43 11.93 8.36
N PRO A 129 8.70 11.53 8.17
CA PRO A 129 9.10 10.13 8.01
C PRO A 129 8.89 9.27 9.27
N ARG A 130 8.88 9.89 10.47
CA ARG A 130 8.73 9.19 11.77
C ARG A 130 7.43 9.53 12.51
N SER A 131 6.37 9.79 11.75
CA SER A 131 5.10 10.25 12.32
C SER A 131 4.42 9.19 13.21
N PRO A 132 4.14 9.50 14.49
CA PRO A 132 3.28 8.68 15.34
C PRO A 132 1.91 8.42 14.71
N TRP A 133 1.37 9.44 14.02
CA TRP A 133 0.08 9.36 13.34
C TRP A 133 0.13 8.37 12.16
N LYS A 134 1.17 8.43 11.31
CA LYS A 134 1.38 7.43 10.25
C LYS A 134 1.49 6.01 10.78
N THR A 135 2.26 5.82 11.85
CA THR A 135 2.41 4.51 12.52
C THR A 135 1.06 4.00 13.00
N TYR A 136 0.27 4.85 13.67
CA TYR A 136 -1.07 4.51 14.14
C TYR A 136 -1.99 4.10 12.97
N GLN A 137 -2.06 4.91 11.92
CA GLN A 137 -2.90 4.65 10.75
C GLN A 137 -2.48 3.35 10.05
N GLY A 138 -1.18 3.16 9.81
CA GLY A 138 -0.66 1.96 9.16
C GLY A 138 -0.98 0.67 9.92
N GLU A 139 -0.80 0.66 11.25
CA GLU A 139 -1.11 -0.53 12.05
C GLU A 139 -2.60 -0.84 12.11
N ARG A 140 -3.46 0.19 12.25
CA ARG A 140 -4.92 0.04 12.26
C ARG A 140 -5.43 -0.44 10.90
N ASN A 141 -5.05 0.28 9.86
CA ASN A 141 -5.58 0.11 8.51
C ASN A 141 -5.11 -1.21 7.89
N ARG A 142 -3.94 -1.73 8.28
CA ARG A 142 -3.49 -3.08 7.88
C ARG A 142 -4.44 -4.19 8.33
N ILE A 143 -4.92 -4.14 9.58
CA ILE A 143 -5.87 -5.12 10.11
C ILE A 143 -7.20 -5.03 9.35
N TRP A 144 -7.67 -3.81 9.10
CA TRP A 144 -8.89 -3.60 8.33
C TRP A 144 -8.73 -4.06 6.89
N ASN A 145 -7.64 -3.73 6.22
CA ASN A 145 -7.35 -4.19 4.87
C ASN A 145 -7.36 -5.74 4.79
N LEU A 146 -6.68 -6.41 5.73
CA LEU A 146 -6.69 -7.87 5.82
C LEU A 146 -8.12 -8.42 5.90
N VAL A 147 -8.92 -7.92 6.84
CA VAL A 147 -10.27 -8.44 7.11
C VAL A 147 -11.26 -8.08 6.01
N GLN A 148 -11.15 -6.89 5.43
CA GLN A 148 -12.05 -6.44 4.39
C GLN A 148 -11.77 -7.11 3.04
N ASN A 149 -10.49 -7.32 2.69
CA ASN A 149 -10.10 -7.64 1.31
C ASN A 149 -9.69 -9.12 1.10
N TYR A 150 -9.11 -9.79 2.11
CA TYR A 150 -8.39 -11.04 1.90
C TYR A 150 -9.26 -12.28 2.07
N PRO A 151 -8.99 -13.42 1.42
CA PRO A 151 -9.66 -14.69 1.72
C PRO A 151 -9.50 -15.07 3.20
N TRP A 152 -10.52 -15.69 3.82
CA TRP A 152 -10.52 -15.98 5.27
C TRP A 152 -9.31 -16.80 5.74
N ARG A 153 -8.77 -17.70 4.91
CA ARG A 153 -7.52 -18.43 5.20
C ARG A 153 -6.33 -17.50 5.51
N HIS A 154 -6.23 -16.36 4.80
CA HIS A 154 -5.17 -15.39 5.03
C HIS A 154 -5.46 -14.52 6.24
N VAL A 155 -6.73 -14.25 6.55
CA VAL A 155 -7.09 -13.56 7.80
C VAL A 155 -6.71 -14.43 9.00
N ALA A 156 -7.06 -15.71 8.97
CA ALA A 156 -6.72 -16.66 10.03
C ALA A 156 -5.20 -16.80 10.23
N ALA A 157 -4.42 -16.92 9.14
CA ALA A 157 -2.97 -16.98 9.20
C ALA A 157 -2.31 -15.63 9.53
N GLY A 158 -2.95 -14.52 9.15
CA GLY A 158 -2.42 -13.17 9.28
C GLY A 158 -2.49 -12.64 10.71
N ILE A 159 -3.47 -13.06 11.52
CA ILE A 159 -3.59 -12.59 12.92
C ILE A 159 -2.38 -13.03 13.78
N PRO A 160 -1.98 -14.32 13.82
CA PRO A 160 -0.75 -14.73 14.51
C PRO A 160 0.50 -14.04 13.95
N TRP A 161 0.58 -13.87 12.63
CA TRP A 161 1.71 -13.19 11.99
C TRP A 161 1.79 -11.71 12.36
N ASN A 162 0.65 -11.03 12.44
CA ASN A 162 0.57 -9.67 12.93
C ASN A 162 1.14 -9.58 14.35
N ALA A 163 0.73 -10.49 15.25
CA ALA A 163 1.28 -10.57 16.61
C ALA A 163 2.81 -10.78 16.61
N ALA A 164 3.33 -11.72 15.81
CA ALA A 164 4.77 -11.95 15.68
C ALA A 164 5.54 -10.71 15.19
N ARG A 165 5.02 -10.00 14.18
CA ARG A 165 5.62 -8.76 13.67
C ARG A 165 5.68 -7.66 14.73
N LEU A 166 4.66 -7.56 15.58
CA LEU A 166 4.70 -6.65 16.74
C LEU A 166 5.85 -7.03 17.67
N GLY A 167 5.98 -8.31 17.99
CA GLY A 167 7.09 -8.80 18.81
C GLY A 167 8.45 -8.40 18.24
N VAL A 168 8.67 -8.62 16.94
CA VAL A 168 9.93 -8.25 16.26
C VAL A 168 10.13 -6.73 16.22
N ALA A 169 9.09 -5.95 15.91
CA ALA A 169 9.16 -4.50 15.85
C ALA A 169 9.47 -3.89 17.22
N LEU A 170 8.83 -4.38 18.29
CA LEU A 170 9.12 -4.01 19.66
C LEU A 170 10.54 -4.40 20.06
N ALA A 171 10.94 -5.66 19.81
CA ALA A 171 12.27 -6.14 20.13
C ALA A 171 13.37 -5.30 19.44
N ARG A 172 13.20 -4.96 18.16
CA ARG A 172 14.13 -4.07 17.44
C ARG A 172 14.18 -2.68 18.03
N ARG A 173 13.04 -2.10 18.42
CA ARG A 173 12.99 -0.77 19.07
C ARG A 173 13.66 -0.78 20.44
N LEU A 174 13.50 -1.86 21.21
CA LEU A 174 14.14 -2.03 22.52
C LEU A 174 15.62 -2.40 22.42
N ALA A 175 16.04 -3.05 21.33
CA ALA A 175 17.42 -3.48 21.11
C ALA A 175 18.32 -2.41 20.45
N ARG A 176 17.76 -1.34 19.89
CA ARG A 176 18.55 -0.24 19.33
C ARG A 176 19.30 0.49 20.45
N ARG A 177 20.62 0.40 20.42
CA ARG A 177 21.49 1.31 21.18
C ARG A 177 21.56 2.66 20.44
N PRO A 178 21.47 3.80 21.15
CA PRO A 178 21.65 5.10 20.53
C PRO A 178 23.03 5.18 19.85
N HIS A 179 23.08 5.67 18.60
CA HIS A 179 24.32 5.88 17.87
C HIS A 179 24.85 7.30 18.19
N PRO A 180 26.16 7.48 18.44
CA PRO A 180 26.71 8.82 18.66
C PRO A 180 26.70 9.58 17.33
N GLY A 181 25.74 10.49 17.15
CA GLY A 181 25.59 11.29 15.93
C GLY A 181 24.16 11.63 15.52
N ASP A 182 23.16 10.97 16.11
CA ASP A 182 21.73 11.27 15.87
C ASP A 182 21.30 12.56 16.60
N VAL A 183 21.77 13.71 16.12
CA VAL A 183 21.31 15.03 16.57
C VAL A 183 20.35 15.60 15.54
N SER A 184 19.16 15.00 15.40
CA SER A 184 18.00 15.67 14.81
C SER A 184 16.69 14.93 15.17
N ALA A 185 15.83 15.67 15.88
CA ALA A 185 14.50 15.32 16.38
C ALA A 185 14.43 14.39 17.62
N GLY A 186 14.77 14.96 18.79
CA GLY A 186 14.22 14.62 20.10
C GLY A 186 14.65 13.27 20.70
N ASP A 187 15.46 13.33 21.75
CA ASP A 187 16.06 12.22 22.51
C ASP A 187 15.08 11.30 23.29
N ALA A 188 13.85 11.13 22.82
CA ALA A 188 12.93 10.14 23.37
C ALA A 188 12.98 8.86 22.52
N PRO A 189 13.13 7.66 23.12
CA PRO A 189 12.99 6.41 22.37
C PRO A 189 11.62 6.40 21.65
N PRO A 190 11.57 5.93 20.39
CA PRO A 190 10.35 6.02 19.59
C PRO A 190 9.20 5.30 20.31
N SER A 191 8.20 6.09 20.74
CA SER A 191 7.06 5.60 21.51
C SER A 191 6.38 4.41 20.82
N VAL A 192 6.14 3.35 21.59
CA VAL A 192 5.39 2.17 21.14
C VAL A 192 3.88 2.39 21.19
N ALA A 193 3.42 3.46 21.84
CA ALA A 193 2.01 3.75 22.06
C ALA A 193 1.20 3.90 20.76
N PRO A 194 1.66 4.61 19.70
CA PRO A 194 0.90 4.73 18.46
C PRO A 194 0.70 3.38 17.76
N PHE A 195 1.71 2.51 17.85
CA PHE A 195 1.68 1.16 17.31
C PHE A 195 0.62 0.31 18.04
N LEU A 196 0.68 0.27 19.37
CA LEU A 196 -0.28 -0.49 20.18
C LEU A 196 -1.70 0.04 20.02
N ARG A 197 -1.88 1.37 20.05
CA ARG A 197 -3.17 2.01 19.87
C ARG A 197 -3.78 1.71 18.50
N GLY A 198 -2.97 1.77 17.44
CA GLY A 198 -3.42 1.43 16.08
C GLY A 198 -3.97 0.01 16.00
N ARG A 199 -3.32 -0.94 16.70
CA ARG A 199 -3.81 -2.33 16.75
C ARG A 199 -5.06 -2.52 17.58
N ILE A 200 -5.11 -1.93 18.77
CA ILE A 200 -6.31 -2.00 19.63
C ILE A 200 -7.51 -1.47 18.84
N ASP A 201 -7.39 -0.30 18.23
CA ASP A 201 -8.47 0.30 17.43
C ASP A 201 -8.77 -0.53 16.17
N GLY A 202 -7.73 -1.12 15.56
CA GLY A 202 -7.86 -2.02 14.42
C GLY A 202 -8.74 -3.24 14.76
N TYR A 203 -8.48 -3.89 15.89
CA TYR A 203 -9.27 -5.03 16.37
C TYR A 203 -10.65 -4.62 16.90
N ALA A 204 -10.76 -3.50 17.60
CA ALA A 204 -12.05 -2.94 18.04
C ALA A 204 -12.98 -2.64 16.84
N GLY A 205 -12.41 -2.23 15.70
CA GLY A 205 -13.13 -1.96 14.45
C GLY A 205 -13.54 -3.20 13.63
N LEU A 206 -13.27 -4.44 14.08
CA LEU A 206 -13.51 -5.64 13.27
C LEU A 206 -14.96 -5.81 12.81
N ARG A 207 -15.94 -5.47 13.65
CA ARG A 207 -17.36 -5.54 13.25
C ARG A 207 -17.64 -4.67 12.02
N ARG A 208 -17.06 -3.46 11.98
CA ARG A 208 -17.17 -2.53 10.86
C ARG A 208 -16.44 -3.06 9.62
N ALA A 209 -15.22 -3.58 9.79
CA ALA A 209 -14.46 -4.19 8.70
C ALA A 209 -15.19 -5.41 8.09
N ILE A 210 -15.84 -6.24 8.91
CA ILE A 210 -16.64 -7.38 8.44
C ILE A 210 -17.88 -6.89 7.66
N ALA A 211 -18.57 -5.84 8.13
CA ALA A 211 -19.69 -5.27 7.39
C ALA A 211 -19.26 -4.78 6.00
N LYS A 212 -18.12 -4.09 5.92
CA LYS A 212 -17.52 -3.64 4.66
C LYS A 212 -16.98 -4.75 3.78
N ARG A 213 -16.64 -5.90 4.35
CA ARG A 213 -16.31 -7.10 3.56
C ARG A 213 -17.53 -7.60 2.80
N ARG A 214 -18.67 -7.69 3.50
CA ARG A 214 -19.94 -8.20 2.94
C ARG A 214 -20.47 -7.32 1.82
N SER A 215 -20.30 -6.00 1.92
CA SER A 215 -20.74 -5.08 0.84
C SER A 215 -20.01 -5.31 -0.49
N ARG A 216 -18.85 -5.98 -0.48
CA ARG A 216 -18.03 -6.24 -1.68
C ARG A 216 -18.61 -7.34 -2.55
N ASP A 217 -19.43 -8.21 -1.97
CA ASP A 217 -20.10 -9.28 -2.70
C ASP A 217 -21.05 -8.70 -3.77
N ALA A 218 -21.50 -7.44 -3.61
CA ALA A 218 -22.35 -6.75 -4.59
C ALA A 218 -21.68 -6.48 -5.95
N TYR A 219 -20.35 -6.46 -6.01
CA TYR A 219 -19.61 -6.21 -7.25
C TYR A 219 -18.49 -7.22 -7.53
N ARG A 220 -18.28 -8.20 -6.65
CA ARG A 220 -17.25 -9.22 -6.85
C ARG A 220 -17.61 -10.10 -8.05
N VAL A 221 -16.67 -10.19 -8.99
CA VAL A 221 -16.77 -11.09 -10.17
C VAL A 221 -15.63 -12.10 -10.25
N VAL A 222 -14.66 -12.03 -9.32
CA VAL A 222 -13.51 -12.93 -9.26
C VAL A 222 -13.67 -13.98 -8.17
N ASP A 223 -13.15 -15.18 -8.43
CA ASP A 223 -13.19 -16.30 -7.50
C ASP A 223 -11.98 -16.34 -6.54
N ALA A 224 -12.03 -17.26 -5.58
CA ALA A 224 -10.97 -17.39 -4.58
C ALA A 224 -9.62 -17.87 -5.16
N SER A 225 -9.64 -18.52 -6.33
CA SER A 225 -8.45 -19.02 -7.03
C SER A 225 -7.70 -17.88 -7.73
N THR A 226 -8.43 -16.96 -8.37
CA THR A 226 -7.91 -15.72 -8.94
C THR A 226 -7.23 -14.88 -7.86
N VAL A 227 -7.91 -14.70 -6.72
CA VAL A 227 -7.34 -13.96 -5.58
C VAL A 227 -6.07 -14.66 -5.04
N ALA A 228 -6.03 -16.00 -5.03
CA ALA A 228 -4.82 -16.73 -4.65
C ALA A 228 -3.66 -16.46 -5.64
N GLY A 229 -3.98 -16.36 -6.94
CA GLY A 229 -3.04 -16.02 -7.99
C GLY A 229 -2.37 -14.66 -7.80
N TRP A 230 -3.10 -13.67 -7.29
CA TRP A 230 -2.54 -12.33 -7.03
C TRP A 230 -1.38 -12.36 -6.03
N PHE A 231 -1.39 -13.25 -5.04
CA PHE A 231 -0.25 -13.42 -4.12
C PHE A 231 0.97 -14.09 -4.77
N ARG A 232 0.82 -14.75 -5.93
CA ARG A 232 1.96 -15.24 -6.71
C ARG A 232 2.49 -14.15 -7.66
N THR A 233 1.60 -13.35 -8.23
CA THR A 233 1.97 -12.34 -9.24
C THR A 233 2.43 -11.01 -8.62
N TYR A 234 1.74 -10.55 -7.59
CA TYR A 234 1.95 -9.24 -6.95
C TYR A 234 2.33 -9.37 -5.47
N GLY A 235 2.49 -10.61 -5.01
CA GLY A 235 2.85 -10.90 -3.64
C GLY A 235 4.31 -10.59 -3.36
N VAL A 236 4.59 -9.98 -2.23
CA VAL A 236 5.96 -9.84 -1.72
C VAL A 236 6.17 -10.70 -0.48
N GLY A 237 7.34 -11.33 -0.43
CA GLY A 237 7.80 -12.10 0.71
C GLY A 237 8.19 -11.19 1.89
N ILE A 238 8.37 -11.80 3.06
CA ILE A 238 8.73 -11.12 4.31
C ILE A 238 10.09 -10.39 4.18
N SER A 239 11.00 -10.93 3.39
CA SER A 239 12.32 -10.35 3.09
C SER A 239 12.26 -9.13 2.15
N GLY A 240 11.19 -8.96 1.37
CA GLY A 240 10.98 -7.81 0.50
C GLY A 240 10.28 -6.64 1.20
N MET A 241 9.99 -6.77 2.49
CA MET A 241 9.44 -5.67 3.26
C MET A 241 10.55 -4.75 3.71
N PRO A 242 10.44 -3.42 3.53
CA PRO A 242 11.41 -2.52 4.06
C PRO A 242 11.57 -2.85 5.55
N ALA A 243 12.80 -3.16 5.96
CA ALA A 243 13.18 -3.00 7.36
C ALA A 243 12.71 -1.60 7.72
N GLY A 244 11.77 -1.52 8.66
CA GLY A 244 10.77 -0.45 8.73
C GLY A 244 11.33 0.94 8.51
N GLU A 245 10.51 1.81 7.93
CA GLU A 245 10.78 3.25 7.75
C GLU A 245 11.73 3.79 8.82
N GLU A 246 12.97 4.08 8.41
CA GLU A 246 13.98 4.76 9.22
C GLU A 246 14.27 6.15 8.64
#